data_AF-A0A6N2XK56-F1
#
_entry.id   AF-A0A6N2XK56-F1
#
_cell.length_a   1.000
_cell.length_b   1.000
_cell.length_c   1.000
_cell.angle_alpha   90.00
_cell.angle_beta   90.00
_cell.angle_gamma   90.00
#
_symmetry.space_group_name_H-M   'P 1'
#
loop_
_entity.id
_entity.type
_entity.pdbx_description
1 polymer ?
#
loop_
_entity_poly.entity_id
_entity_poly.type
_entity_poly.pdbx_seq_one_letter_code
_entity_poly.pdbx_strand_id
1 'polypeptide(L)' 'MENNINHSLYAESMKKAFRVDFLTNSEELRLYATSIYNASIWSREVDKKNKAILKRNRFLK' A
#
# COMPACT_ATOMS: atom_id res chain seq x y z
N MET A 1 13.91 -6.75 4.26
CA MET A 1 12.82 -6.10 3.52
C MET A 1 13.31 -5.89 2.11
N GLU A 2 12.63 -6.40 1.09
CA GLU A 2 13.05 -6.26 -0.31
C GLU A 2 13.31 -4.78 -0.65
N ASN A 3 14.54 -4.49 -1.06
CA ASN A 3 15.11 -3.16 -1.28
C ASN A 3 14.59 -2.44 -2.55
N ASN A 4 13.33 -2.67 -2.94
CA ASN A 4 12.76 -2.01 -4.12
C ASN A 4 11.49 -1.26 -3.73
N ILE A 5 11.70 -0.07 -3.14
CA ILE A 5 10.61 0.85 -2.84
C ILE A 5 9.92 1.18 -4.16
N ASN A 6 8.62 0.92 -4.24
CA ASN A 6 7.84 1.36 -5.39
C ASN A 6 7.66 2.88 -5.29
N HIS A 7 8.58 3.63 -5.90
CA HIS A 7 8.63 5.09 -5.82
C HIS A 7 7.36 5.76 -6.32
N SER A 8 6.70 5.20 -7.34
CA SER A 8 5.41 5.71 -7.84
C SER A 8 4.32 5.59 -6.75
N LEU A 9 4.21 4.43 -6.13
CA LEU A 9 3.25 4.20 -5.05
C LEU A 9 3.54 5.06 -3.81
N TYR A 10 4.82 5.22 -3.47
CA TYR A 10 5.22 6.10 -2.36
C TYR A 10 4.87 7.57 -2.66
N ALA A 11 5.10 8.03 -3.89
CA ALA A 11 4.70 9.37 -4.32
C ALA A 11 3.18 9.57 -4.26
N GLU A 12 2.38 8.58 -4.66
CA GLU A 12 0.92 8.60 -4.48
C GLU A 12 0.52 8.65 -3.01
N SER A 13 1.21 7.87 -2.17
CA SER A 13 0.97 7.84 -0.73
C SER A 13 1.26 9.21 -0.10
N MET A 14 2.34 9.87 -0.55
CA MET A 14 2.69 11.22 -0.14
C MET A 14 1.64 12.25 -0.60
N LYS A 15 1.16 12.17 -1.84
CA LYS A 15 0.06 13.03 -2.34
C LYS A 15 -1.21 12.89 -1.50
N LYS A 16 -1.51 11.67 -1.02
CA LYS A 16 -2.64 11.43 -0.11
C LYS A 16 -2.39 12.02 1.28
N ALA A 17 -1.17 11.86 1.80
CA ALA A 17 -0.79 12.43 3.10
C ALA A 17 -0.88 13.96 3.11
N PHE A 18 -0.49 14.63 2.03
CA PHE A 18 -0.62 16.08 1.88
C PHE A 18 -2.05 16.62 1.90
N ARG A 19 -3.08 15.76 1.75
CA ARG A 19 -4.50 16.15 1.83
C ARG A 19 -5.07 16.03 3.24
N VAL A 20 -4.24 15.71 4.22
CA VAL A 20 -4.68 15.51 5.61
C VAL A 20 -4.38 16.76 6.42
N ASP A 21 -5.43 17.49 6.77
CA ASP A 21 -5.34 18.83 7.35
C ASP A 21 -4.77 18.85 8.78
N PHE A 22 -4.78 17.72 9.50
CA PHE A 22 -4.30 17.64 10.88
C PHE A 22 -2.82 17.25 11.01
N LEU A 23 -2.11 17.00 9.91
CA LEU A 23 -0.67 16.73 9.95
C LEU A 23 0.08 18.06 10.07
N THR A 24 0.81 18.22 11.17
CA THR A 24 1.38 19.51 11.58
C THR A 24 2.85 19.69 11.22
N ASN A 25 3.55 18.59 10.95
CA ASN A 25 4.99 18.60 10.70
C ASN A 25 5.42 17.53 9.69
N SER A 26 6.67 17.64 9.22
CA SER A 26 7.24 16.76 8.21
C SER A 26 7.40 15.31 8.68
N GLU A 27 7.56 15.09 9.99
CA GLU A 27 7.65 13.75 10.56
C GLU A 27 6.29 13.05 10.51
N GLU A 28 5.23 13.70 10.97
CA GLU A 28 3.85 13.21 10.88
C GLU A 28 3.45 12.92 9.42
N LEU A 29 3.78 13.84 8.50
CA LEU A 29 3.55 13.65 7.07
C LEU A 29 4.24 12.38 6.54
N ARG A 30 5.53 12.22 6.86
CA ARG A 30 6.33 11.07 6.43
C ARG A 30 5.79 9.77 7.01
N LEU A 31 5.44 9.74 8.30
CA LEU A 31 4.89 8.58 8.97
C LEU A 31 3.55 8.18 8.36
N TYR A 32 2.67 9.15 8.12
CA TYR A 32 1.36 8.91 7.53
C TYR A 32 1.46 8.40 6.09
N ALA A 33 2.30 9.03 5.25
CA ALA A 33 2.58 8.55 3.90
C ALA A 33 3.15 7.12 3.89
N THR A 34 4.05 6.82 4.83
CA THR A 34 4.64 5.48 4.98
C THR A 34 3.58 4.44 5.37
N SER A 35 2.66 4.78 6.27
CA SER A 35 1.53 3.92 6.64
C SER A 35 0.62 3.62 5.44
N ILE A 36 0.28 4.64 4.63
CA ILE A 36 -0.50 4.44 3.40
C ILE A 36 0.23 3.53 2.42
N TYR A 37 1.53 3.74 2.22
CA TYR A 37 2.35 2.91 1.35
C TYR A 37 2.34 1.45 1.80
N ASN A 38 2.61 1.20 3.09
CA ASN A 38 2.65 -0.14 3.66
C ASN A 38 1.30 -0.84 3.53
N ALA A 39 0.19 -0.16 3.84
CA ALA A 39 -1.16 -0.70 3.66
C ALA A 39 -1.44 -1.06 2.19
N SER A 40 -0.98 -0.23 1.26
CA SER A 40 -1.15 -0.46 -0.18
C SER A 40 -0.35 -1.67 -0.68
N ILE A 41 0.87 -1.87 -0.19
CA ILE A 41 1.67 -3.07 -0.48
C ILE A 41 0.98 -4.32 0.08
N TRP A 42 0.56 -4.27 1.34
CA TRP A 42 -0.13 -5.40 1.98
C TRP A 42 -1.42 -5.80 1.23
N SER A 43 -2.25 -4.82 0.84
CA SER A 43 -3.46 -5.08 0.06
C SER A 43 -3.15 -5.81 -1.25
N ARG A 44 -2.10 -5.41 -1.97
CA ARG A 44 -1.70 -6.07 -3.23
C ARG A 44 -1.28 -7.52 -3.02
N GLU A 45 -0.62 -7.83 -1.92
CA GLU A 45 -0.24 -9.21 -1.58
C GLU A 45 -1.45 -10.06 -1.23
N VAL A 46 -2.40 -9.51 -0.48
CA VAL A 46 -3.67 -10.17 -0.14
C VAL A 46 -4.47 -10.44 -1.42
N ASP A 47 -4.59 -9.47 -2.33
CA ASP A 47 -5.31 -9.63 -3.58
C ASP A 47 -4.70 -10.73 -4.47
N LYS A 48 -3.36 -10.81 -4.53
CA LYS A 48 -2.65 -11.88 -5.24
C LYS A 48 -3.00 -13.26 -4.67
N LYS A 49 -2.98 -13.41 -3.34
CA LYS A 49 -3.35 -14.66 -2.64
C LYS A 49 -4.80 -15.03 -2.91
N ASN A 50 -5.73 -14.08 -2.79
CA ASN A 50 -7.15 -14.29 -3.05
C ASN A 50 -7.40 -14.71 -4.50
N LYS A 51 -6.74 -14.08 -5.48
CA LYS A 51 -6.83 -14.46 -6.89
C LYS A 51 -6.33 -15.89 -7.15
N ALA A 52 -5.27 -16.32 -6.46
CA ALA A 52 -4.77 -17.69 -6.57
C ALA A 52 -5.77 -18.71 -6.00
N ILE A 53 -6.37 -18.41 -4.84
CA ILE A 53 -7.42 -19.24 -4.22
C ILE A 53 -8.62 -19.37 -5.15
N LEU A 54 -9.12 -18.26 -5.70
CA LEU A 54 -10.27 -18.26 -6.62
C LEU A 54 -10.00 -19.09 -7.88
N LYS A 55 -8.80 -18.97 -8.47
CA LYS A 55 -8.40 -19.79 -9.63
C LYS A 55 -8.38 -21.28 -9.29
N ARG A 56 -7.80 -21.65 -8.13
CA ARG A 56 -7.78 -23.04 -7.67
C ARG A 56 -9.20 -23.58 -7.47
N ASN A 57 -10.07 -22.83 -6.81
CA ASN A 57 -11.45 -23.26 -6.56
C ASN A 57 -12.25 -23.42 -7.86
N ARG A 58 -12.01 -22.56 -8.86
CA ARG A 58 -12.64 -22.70 -10.20
C ARG A 58 -12.13 -23.92 -10.96
N PHE A 59 -10.87 -24.30 -10.77
CA PHE A 59 -10.29 -25.50 -11.42
C PHE A 59 -10.77 -26.81 -10.79
N LEU A 60 -11.10 -26.79 -9.49
CA LEU A 60 -11.60 -27.96 -8.74
C LEU A 60 -13.11 -28.19 -8.88
N LYS A 61 -13.82 -27.30 -9.57
CA LYS A 61 -15.25 -27.37 -9.87
C LYS A 61 -15.46 -27.86 -11.30
#